data_AF-A0A7V8YM81-F1
#
_entry.id   AF-A0A7V8YM81-F1
#
_cell.length_a   1.000
_cell.length_b   1.000
_cell.length_c   1.000
_cell.angle_alpha   90.00
_cell.angle_beta   90.00
_cell.angle_gamma   90.00
#
_symmetry.space_group_name_H-M   'P 1'
#
loop_
_entity.id
_entity.type
_entity.pdbx_description
1 polymer ?
#
loop_
_entity_poly.entity_id
_entity_poly.type
_entity_poly.pdbx_seq_one_letter_code
_entity_poly.pdbx_strand_id
1 'polypeptide(L)'
;MSVWLLRIAWASLPITAGPAAADALDGWSTGPQIVAAVLLWSAWGVVLTGVLTPRPVALTAVRVAAPGFFVLAVVAAIFGDAAGVTAVAAIVVTGAAVVLAVTPGVAMAAANGVAYGDERRFPLKTPRVLLLGPLPPAPLLVGAGIAAGPLLVAADRPVVGALALVVGIPVAALMVRALHGLSRRWVVLVPAGLVVVDPLTLPDPVLFLREHIASLRAADPSERVHAGVVDLRLGALADSLALTLGRETEFLATRRGVRGSVPATTTELRFAAVRSGELLAEAAQRRIPVPTA
;
A
#
# COMPACT_ATOMS: atom_id res chain seq x y z
N MET A 1 3.09 7.07 -17.02
CA MET A 1 4.10 6.07 -17.44
C MET A 1 4.20 4.88 -16.48
N SER A 2 4.41 5.07 -15.17
CA SER A 2 4.62 3.95 -14.22
C SER A 2 3.49 2.91 -14.17
N VAL A 3 2.23 3.33 -14.28
CA VAL A 3 1.08 2.41 -14.33
C VAL A 3 1.14 1.47 -15.54
N TRP A 4 1.49 2.01 -16.72
CA TRP A 4 1.63 1.21 -17.94
C TRP A 4 2.82 0.25 -17.85
N LEU A 5 3.95 0.69 -17.32
CA LEU A 5 5.10 -0.18 -17.07
C LEU A 5 4.74 -1.32 -16.11
N LEU A 6 3.98 -1.04 -15.05
CA LEU A 6 3.51 -2.07 -14.12
C LEU A 6 2.58 -3.07 -14.81
N ARG A 7 1.67 -2.61 -15.68
CA ARG A 7 0.80 -3.48 -16.48
C ARG A 7 1.60 -4.42 -17.36
N ILE A 8 2.57 -3.87 -18.10
CA ILE A 8 3.41 -4.65 -19.01
C ILE A 8 4.25 -5.67 -18.22
N ALA A 9 4.91 -5.23 -17.16
CA ALA A 9 5.73 -6.10 -16.32
C ALA A 9 4.90 -7.23 -15.68
N TRP A 10 3.69 -6.93 -15.19
CA TRP A 10 2.84 -7.95 -14.58
C TRP A 10 2.24 -8.90 -15.61
N ALA A 11 1.78 -8.38 -16.76
CA ALA A 11 1.21 -9.19 -17.83
C ALA A 11 2.23 -10.14 -18.47
N SER A 12 3.51 -9.78 -18.48
CA SER A 12 4.58 -10.64 -19.02
C SER A 12 5.07 -11.72 -18.06
N LEU A 13 4.63 -11.76 -16.80
CA LEU A 13 5.09 -12.74 -15.80
C LEU A 13 4.91 -14.21 -16.22
N PRO A 14 3.82 -14.64 -16.88
CA PRO A 14 3.67 -16.03 -17.33
C PRO A 14 4.77 -16.46 -18.31
N ILE A 15 5.32 -15.51 -19.07
CA ILE A 15 6.40 -15.77 -20.05
C ILE A 15 7.78 -15.63 -19.38
N THR A 16 7.93 -14.64 -18.51
CA THR A 16 9.25 -14.24 -17.96
C THR A 16 9.62 -14.97 -16.67
N ALA A 17 8.64 -15.28 -15.82
CA ALA A 17 8.81 -15.97 -14.55
C ALA A 17 8.10 -17.33 -14.51
N GLY A 18 7.13 -17.57 -15.39
CA GLY A 18 6.39 -18.83 -15.49
C GLY A 18 7.29 -20.06 -15.70
N PRO A 19 8.27 -20.05 -16.62
CA PRO A 19 9.18 -21.18 -16.81
C PRO A 19 9.98 -21.52 -15.55
N ALA A 20 10.59 -20.51 -14.90
CA ALA A 20 11.33 -20.73 -13.66
C ALA A 20 10.45 -21.28 -12.52
N ALA A 21 9.18 -20.85 -12.45
CA ALA A 21 8.22 -21.41 -11.51
C ALA A 21 7.82 -22.85 -11.86
N ALA A 22 7.68 -23.19 -13.14
CA ALA A 22 7.38 -24.54 -13.59
C ALA A 22 8.54 -25.50 -13.28
N ASP A 23 9.77 -25.10 -13.61
CA ASP A 23 10.99 -25.87 -13.32
C ASP A 23 11.12 -26.14 -11.81
N ALA A 24 10.85 -25.14 -10.97
CA ALA A 24 10.88 -25.29 -9.50
C ALA A 24 9.79 -26.24 -8.95
N LEU A 25 8.73 -26.49 -9.71
CA LEU A 25 7.60 -27.35 -9.34
C LEU A 25 7.68 -28.75 -10.00
N ASP A 26 8.58 -28.97 -10.94
CA ASP A 26 8.61 -30.20 -11.77
C ASP A 26 8.86 -31.46 -10.92
N GLY A 27 9.70 -31.35 -9.90
CA GLY A 27 9.98 -32.44 -8.96
C GLY A 27 8.93 -32.68 -7.88
N TRP A 28 7.83 -31.91 -7.85
CA TRP A 28 6.81 -32.05 -6.82
C TRP A 28 5.84 -33.19 -7.14
N SER A 29 5.18 -33.73 -6.11
CA SER A 29 4.05 -34.64 -6.34
C SER A 29 2.88 -33.91 -7.00
N THR A 30 2.05 -34.64 -7.74
CA THR A 30 0.99 -34.08 -8.59
C THR A 30 0.03 -33.15 -7.84
N GLY A 31 -0.36 -33.51 -6.61
CA GLY A 31 -1.28 -32.71 -5.80
C GLY A 31 -0.75 -31.29 -5.50
N PRO A 32 0.35 -31.15 -4.76
CA PRO A 32 0.96 -29.85 -4.46
C PRO A 32 1.35 -29.07 -5.70
N GLN A 33 1.81 -29.74 -6.76
CA GLN A 33 2.14 -29.11 -8.03
C GLN A 33 0.92 -28.40 -8.65
N ILE A 34 -0.23 -29.10 -8.74
CA ILE A 34 -1.48 -28.51 -9.24
C ILE A 34 -1.94 -27.36 -8.35
N VAL A 35 -1.92 -27.54 -7.03
CA VAL A 35 -2.35 -26.49 -6.09
C VAL A 35 -1.45 -25.25 -6.19
N ALA A 36 -0.13 -25.42 -6.27
CA ALA A 36 0.81 -24.32 -6.48
C ALA A 36 0.50 -23.58 -7.78
N ALA A 37 0.32 -24.30 -8.89
CA ALA A 37 -0.02 -23.71 -10.18
C ALA A 37 -1.33 -22.91 -10.11
N VAL A 38 -2.39 -23.47 -9.50
CA VAL A 38 -3.68 -22.79 -9.33
C VAL A 38 -3.53 -21.51 -8.49
N LEU A 39 -2.78 -21.56 -7.39
CA LEU A 39 -2.51 -20.39 -6.55
C LEU A 39 -1.75 -19.30 -7.31
N LEU A 40 -0.73 -19.66 -8.08
CA LEU A 40 0.07 -18.71 -8.86
C LEU A 40 -0.76 -18.05 -9.96
N TRP A 41 -1.51 -18.83 -10.74
CA TRP A 41 -2.41 -18.31 -11.76
C TRP A 41 -3.51 -17.42 -11.18
N SER A 42 -4.08 -17.81 -10.03
CA SER A 42 -5.10 -17.02 -9.34
C SER A 42 -4.53 -15.69 -8.84
N ALA A 43 -3.36 -15.71 -8.19
CA ALA A 43 -2.70 -14.50 -7.71
C ALA A 43 -2.30 -13.57 -8.87
N TRP A 44 -1.75 -14.13 -9.95
CA TRP A 44 -1.43 -13.39 -11.16
C TRP A 44 -2.68 -12.73 -11.76
N GLY A 45 -3.78 -13.48 -11.93
CA GLY A 45 -5.03 -13.00 -12.52
C GLY A 45 -5.67 -11.88 -11.69
N VAL A 46 -5.78 -12.06 -10.37
CA VAL A 46 -6.33 -11.05 -9.46
C VAL A 46 -5.57 -9.73 -9.56
N VAL A 47 -4.24 -9.80 -9.56
CA VAL A 47 -3.41 -8.60 -9.65
C VAL A 47 -3.49 -7.98 -11.04
N LEU A 48 -3.51 -8.78 -12.11
CA LEU A 48 -3.67 -8.28 -13.48
C LEU A 48 -4.97 -7.47 -13.60
N THR A 49 -6.11 -8.02 -13.17
CA THR A 49 -7.39 -7.31 -13.15
C THR A 49 -7.31 -6.03 -12.30
N GLY A 50 -6.63 -6.09 -11.16
CA GLY A 50 -6.41 -4.94 -10.29
C GLY A 50 -5.60 -3.81 -10.93
N VAL A 51 -4.51 -4.11 -11.64
CA VAL A 51 -3.68 -3.08 -12.30
C VAL A 51 -4.40 -2.48 -13.52
N LEU A 52 -5.30 -3.23 -14.15
CA LEU A 52 -6.17 -2.71 -15.21
C LEU A 52 -7.24 -1.73 -14.68
N THR A 53 -7.69 -1.92 -13.44
CA THR A 53 -8.68 -1.07 -12.76
C THR A 53 -8.12 -0.44 -11.47
N PRO A 54 -7.24 0.58 -11.57
CA PRO A 54 -6.55 1.15 -10.42
C PRO A 54 -7.52 1.58 -9.32
N ARG A 55 -7.51 0.84 -8.21
CA ARG A 55 -8.33 1.09 -7.02
C ARG A 55 -7.50 0.85 -5.76
N PRO A 56 -7.91 1.36 -4.59
CA PRO A 56 -7.16 1.17 -3.34
C PRO A 56 -6.99 -0.31 -2.96
N VAL A 57 -8.02 -1.13 -3.23
CA VAL A 57 -7.97 -2.59 -3.04
C VAL A 57 -6.96 -3.22 -4.00
N ALA A 58 -6.97 -2.82 -5.27
CA ALA A 58 -6.00 -3.30 -6.26
C ALA A 58 -4.55 -2.92 -5.89
N LEU A 59 -4.34 -1.70 -5.38
CA LEU A 59 -3.02 -1.28 -4.87
C LEU A 59 -2.53 -2.18 -3.73
N THR A 60 -3.44 -2.58 -2.85
CA THR A 60 -3.13 -3.52 -1.76
C THR A 60 -2.75 -4.88 -2.33
N ALA A 61 -3.54 -5.41 -3.28
CA ALA A 61 -3.27 -6.70 -3.92
C ALA A 61 -1.90 -6.73 -4.61
N VAL A 62 -1.57 -5.69 -5.39
CA VAL A 62 -0.25 -5.56 -6.06
C VAL A 62 0.88 -5.53 -5.04
N ARG A 63 0.75 -4.73 -3.96
CA ARG A 63 1.80 -4.57 -2.94
C ARG A 63 1.96 -5.81 -2.05
N VAL A 64 0.98 -6.69 -2.01
CA VAL A 64 1.05 -8.00 -1.37
C VAL A 64 1.66 -9.03 -2.30
N ALA A 65 1.19 -9.12 -3.54
CA ALA A 65 1.59 -10.17 -4.46
C ALA A 65 2.99 -9.96 -5.04
N ALA A 66 3.36 -8.73 -5.43
CA ALA A 66 4.63 -8.47 -6.11
C ALA A 66 5.87 -8.91 -5.29
N PRO A 67 5.97 -8.62 -3.97
CA PRO A 67 7.08 -9.13 -3.16
C PRO A 67 7.09 -10.67 -3.07
N GLY A 68 5.92 -11.31 -3.01
CA GLY A 68 5.81 -12.77 -2.98
C GLY A 68 6.32 -13.41 -4.28
N PHE A 69 5.95 -12.85 -5.43
CA PHE A 69 6.44 -13.30 -6.74
C PHE A 69 7.95 -13.10 -6.90
N PHE A 70 8.48 -11.98 -6.39
CA PHE A 70 9.92 -11.73 -6.38
C PHE A 70 10.67 -12.74 -5.51
N VAL A 71 10.20 -13.00 -4.30
CA VAL A 71 10.79 -14.01 -3.43
C VAL A 71 10.72 -15.40 -4.06
N LEU A 72 9.59 -15.76 -4.68
CA LEU A 72 9.48 -17.02 -5.41
C LEU A 72 10.48 -17.12 -6.56
N ALA A 73 10.67 -16.06 -7.35
CA ALA A 73 11.66 -16.04 -8.43
C ALA A 73 13.09 -16.21 -7.89
N VAL A 74 13.42 -15.58 -6.77
CA VAL A 74 14.72 -15.75 -6.10
C VAL A 74 14.90 -17.17 -5.57
N VAL A 75 13.89 -17.74 -4.92
CA VAL A 75 13.93 -19.12 -4.41
C VAL A 75 14.06 -20.11 -5.56
N ALA A 76 13.30 -19.96 -6.64
CA ALA A 76 13.39 -20.79 -7.83
C ALA A 76 14.76 -20.70 -8.50
N ALA A 77 15.39 -19.52 -8.49
CA ALA A 77 16.75 -19.36 -9.02
C ALA A 77 17.84 -19.99 -8.15
N ILE A 78 17.63 -20.09 -6.83
CA ILE A 78 18.61 -20.66 -5.89
C ILE A 78 18.48 -22.18 -5.80
N PHE A 79 17.24 -22.68 -5.77
CA PHE A 79 16.94 -24.07 -5.45
C PHE A 79 16.31 -24.86 -6.60
N GLY A 80 15.91 -24.21 -7.68
CA GLY A 80 15.36 -24.86 -8.87
C GLY A 80 16.41 -25.11 -9.94
N ASP A 81 16.03 -25.91 -10.93
CA ASP A 81 16.88 -26.29 -12.07
C ASP A 81 16.72 -25.35 -13.28
N ALA A 82 16.16 -24.16 -13.06
CA ALA A 82 15.89 -23.19 -14.11
C ALA A 82 17.18 -22.73 -14.79
N ALA A 83 17.15 -22.63 -16.12
CA ALA A 83 18.26 -22.07 -16.89
C ALA A 83 18.63 -20.65 -16.42
N GLY A 84 19.91 -20.29 -16.43
CA GLY A 84 20.36 -18.99 -15.91
C GLY A 84 19.64 -17.78 -16.52
N VAL A 85 19.29 -17.84 -17.81
CA VAL A 85 18.55 -16.76 -18.50
C VAL A 85 17.10 -16.65 -17.99
N THR A 86 16.42 -17.76 -17.75
CA THR A 86 15.02 -17.75 -17.26
C THR A 86 14.97 -17.29 -15.80
N ALA A 87 15.91 -17.75 -14.97
CA ALA A 87 16.05 -17.28 -13.60
C ALA A 87 16.31 -15.76 -13.52
N VAL A 88 17.22 -15.24 -14.34
CA VAL A 88 17.50 -13.79 -14.40
C VAL A 88 16.28 -13.00 -14.87
N ALA A 89 15.60 -13.46 -15.94
CA ALA A 89 14.38 -12.80 -16.42
C ALA A 89 13.29 -12.76 -15.34
N ALA A 90 13.09 -13.86 -14.62
CA ALA A 90 12.12 -13.94 -13.53
C ALA A 90 12.42 -12.91 -12.43
N ILE A 91 13.66 -12.84 -11.95
CA ILE A 91 14.10 -11.91 -10.90
C ILE A 91 13.96 -10.46 -11.36
N VAL A 92 14.41 -10.15 -12.58
CA VAL A 92 14.40 -8.77 -13.11
C VAL A 92 12.97 -8.26 -13.26
N VAL A 93 12.07 -9.03 -13.85
CA VAL A 93 10.71 -8.57 -14.12
C VAL A 93 9.86 -8.51 -12.85
N THR A 94 9.98 -9.50 -11.96
CA THR A 94 9.29 -9.46 -10.66
C THR A 94 9.84 -8.35 -9.76
N GLY A 95 11.16 -8.11 -9.77
CA GLY A 95 11.79 -6.99 -9.07
C GLY A 95 11.34 -5.64 -9.60
N ALA A 96 11.25 -5.48 -10.93
CA ALA A 96 10.69 -4.29 -11.55
C ALA A 96 9.23 -4.07 -11.11
N ALA A 97 8.40 -5.13 -11.03
CA ALA A 97 7.03 -5.02 -10.54
C ALA A 97 6.97 -4.53 -9.07
N VAL A 98 7.86 -5.02 -8.19
CA VAL A 98 7.97 -4.53 -6.80
C VAL A 98 8.29 -3.04 -6.74
N VAL A 99 9.31 -2.61 -7.50
CA VAL A 99 9.71 -1.20 -7.56
C VAL A 99 8.58 -0.32 -8.11
N LEU A 100 7.94 -0.75 -9.19
CA LEU A 100 6.84 -0.02 -9.82
C LEU A 100 5.61 0.10 -8.89
N ALA A 101 5.29 -0.94 -8.12
CA ALA A 101 4.17 -0.98 -7.18
C ALA A 101 4.26 0.04 -6.03
N VAL A 102 5.48 0.46 -5.68
CA VAL A 102 5.71 1.48 -4.64
C VAL A 102 5.87 2.90 -5.20
N THR A 103 5.81 3.08 -6.53
CA THR A 103 5.95 4.41 -7.12
C THR A 103 4.78 5.34 -6.77
N PRO A 104 5.05 6.65 -6.62
CA PRO A 104 4.01 7.67 -6.48
C PRO A 104 2.91 7.60 -7.53
N GLY A 105 3.26 7.35 -8.80
CA GLY A 105 2.30 7.34 -9.89
C GLY A 105 1.26 6.23 -9.79
N VAL A 106 1.65 5.03 -9.30
CA VAL A 106 0.71 3.93 -9.09
C VAL A 106 -0.21 4.21 -7.91
N ALA A 107 0.33 4.77 -6.82
CA ALA A 107 -0.48 5.17 -5.66
C ALA A 107 -1.49 6.29 -6.02
N MET A 108 -1.06 7.30 -6.79
CA MET A 108 -1.94 8.37 -7.28
C MET A 108 -3.06 7.82 -8.16
N ALA A 109 -2.74 6.93 -9.10
CA ALA A 109 -3.75 6.33 -9.98
C ALA A 109 -4.78 5.51 -9.19
N ALA A 110 -4.34 4.72 -8.21
CA ALA A 110 -5.24 3.93 -7.38
C ALA A 110 -6.13 4.79 -6.46
N ALA A 111 -5.60 5.89 -5.90
CA ALA A 111 -6.38 6.81 -5.08
C ALA A 111 -7.42 7.57 -5.92
N ASN A 112 -7.05 8.05 -7.11
CA ASN A 112 -7.95 8.82 -7.97
C ASN A 112 -8.91 7.93 -8.80
N GLY A 113 -8.67 6.62 -8.90
CA GLY A 113 -9.60 5.70 -9.57
C GLY A 113 -10.94 5.48 -8.83
N VAL A 114 -11.07 6.03 -7.62
CA VAL A 114 -12.30 6.10 -6.83
C VAL A 114 -12.69 7.55 -6.51
N ALA A 115 -12.09 8.52 -7.18
CA ALA A 115 -12.43 9.93 -7.01
C ALA A 115 -13.83 10.22 -7.59
N TYR A 116 -14.59 11.09 -6.93
CA TYR A 116 -15.92 11.52 -7.33
C TYR A 116 -15.98 13.00 -7.69
N GLY A 117 -16.65 13.30 -8.82
CA GLY A 117 -16.80 14.67 -9.31
C GLY A 117 -15.45 15.37 -9.47
N ASP A 118 -15.36 16.59 -8.94
CA ASP A 118 -14.16 17.42 -9.03
C ASP A 118 -13.16 17.16 -7.88
N GLU A 119 -13.24 16.06 -7.15
CA GLU A 119 -12.28 15.79 -6.08
C GLU A 119 -10.94 15.27 -6.60
N ARG A 120 -9.84 15.64 -5.93
CA ARG A 120 -8.51 15.14 -6.24
C ARG A 120 -7.84 14.56 -5.01
N ARG A 121 -7.40 13.30 -5.09
CA ARG A 121 -6.84 12.55 -3.96
C ARG A 121 -5.33 12.43 -4.05
N PHE A 122 -4.65 12.74 -2.96
CA PHE A 122 -3.21 12.64 -2.80
C PHE A 122 -2.89 11.65 -1.68
N PRO A 123 -2.31 10.47 -1.97
CA PRO A 123 -1.96 9.48 -0.96
C PRO A 123 -1.02 10.05 0.10
N LEU A 124 -1.21 9.67 1.37
CA LEU A 124 -0.25 9.99 2.42
C LEU A 124 0.98 9.09 2.33
N LYS A 125 2.13 9.58 2.79
CA LYS A 125 3.39 8.83 2.84
C LYS A 125 3.28 7.67 3.81
N THR A 126 3.78 6.51 3.41
CA THR A 126 3.90 5.34 4.30
C THR A 126 4.81 5.68 5.49
N PRO A 127 4.40 5.41 6.73
CA PRO A 127 5.22 5.62 7.92
C PRO A 127 6.53 4.84 7.85
N ARG A 128 7.66 5.48 8.14
CA ARG A 128 9.00 4.85 8.05
C ARG A 128 9.17 3.70 9.03
N VAL A 129 8.61 3.83 10.23
CA VAL A 129 8.64 2.75 11.24
C VAL A 129 7.96 1.49 10.71
N LEU A 130 6.92 1.63 9.88
CA LEU A 130 6.29 0.49 9.23
C LEU A 130 7.19 -0.08 8.13
N LEU A 131 7.81 0.79 7.32
CA LEU A 131 8.72 0.42 6.24
C LEU A 131 9.92 -0.40 6.73
N LEU A 132 10.49 -0.06 7.88
CA LEU A 132 11.66 -0.74 8.47
C LEU A 132 11.30 -1.94 9.36
N GLY A 133 10.03 -2.08 9.76
CA GLY A 133 9.59 -3.12 10.69
C GLY A 133 8.61 -4.09 10.03
N PRO A 134 7.29 -3.93 10.25
CA PRO A 134 6.28 -4.92 9.85
C PRO A 134 5.96 -4.96 8.34
N LEU A 135 6.28 -3.93 7.56
CA LEU A 135 5.84 -3.86 6.16
C LEU A 135 6.55 -4.88 5.24
N PRO A 136 7.88 -5.08 5.31
CA PRO A 136 8.55 -6.07 4.46
C PRO A 136 8.08 -7.52 4.66
N PRO A 137 7.89 -8.05 5.90
CA PRO A 137 7.43 -9.42 6.08
C PRO A 137 5.92 -9.62 5.85
N ALA A 138 5.09 -8.58 5.99
CA ALA A 138 3.63 -8.72 5.92
C ALA A 138 3.12 -9.36 4.59
N PRO A 139 3.58 -8.96 3.39
CA PRO A 139 3.23 -9.64 2.14
C PRO A 139 3.57 -11.13 2.13
N LEU A 140 4.70 -11.52 2.70
CA LEU A 140 5.14 -12.91 2.77
C LEU A 140 4.29 -13.71 3.75
N LEU A 141 3.91 -13.13 4.88
CA LEU A 141 2.98 -13.74 5.82
C LEU A 141 1.59 -13.93 5.20
N VAL A 142 1.13 -12.99 4.37
CA VAL A 142 -0.12 -13.16 3.59
C VAL A 142 0.01 -14.32 2.61
N GLY A 143 1.09 -14.35 1.82
CA GLY A 143 1.35 -15.44 0.88
C GLY A 143 1.41 -16.81 1.56
N ALA A 144 2.19 -16.92 2.65
CA ALA A 144 2.31 -18.15 3.43
C ALA A 144 0.99 -18.56 4.07
N GLY A 145 0.23 -17.61 4.64
CA GLY A 145 -1.07 -17.90 5.26
C GLY A 145 -2.13 -18.41 4.28
N ILE A 146 -2.06 -17.99 3.02
CA ILE A 146 -2.95 -18.47 1.95
C ILE A 146 -2.46 -19.80 1.36
N ALA A 147 -1.15 -19.95 1.14
CA ALA A 147 -0.60 -21.07 0.38
C ALA A 147 -0.29 -22.32 1.22
N ALA A 148 0.17 -22.17 2.47
CA ALA A 148 0.69 -23.29 3.26
C ALA A 148 -0.36 -24.38 3.51
N GLY A 149 -1.58 -23.99 3.87
CA GLY A 149 -2.68 -24.91 4.14
C GLY A 149 -3.03 -25.81 2.95
N PRO A 150 -3.45 -25.26 1.81
CA PRO A 150 -3.80 -26.04 0.62
C PRO A 150 -2.65 -26.92 0.12
N LEU A 151 -1.41 -26.39 0.13
CA LEU A 151 -0.23 -27.14 -0.29
C LEU A 151 0.04 -28.35 0.62
N LEU A 152 -0.08 -28.20 1.94
CA LEU A 152 0.13 -29.29 2.89
C LEU A 152 -0.97 -30.35 2.83
N VAL A 153 -2.23 -29.95 2.63
CA VAL A 153 -3.32 -30.91 2.40
C VAL A 153 -3.05 -31.71 1.13
N ALA A 154 -2.63 -31.05 0.05
CA ALA A 154 -2.31 -31.72 -1.20
C ALA A 154 -1.07 -32.62 -1.10
N ALA A 155 -0.15 -32.32 -0.17
CA ALA A 155 1.05 -33.10 0.12
C ALA A 155 0.78 -34.31 1.06
N ASP A 156 -0.47 -34.76 1.15
CA ASP A 156 -0.92 -35.87 1.99
C ASP A 156 -0.67 -35.64 3.51
N ARG A 157 -0.70 -34.37 3.94
CA ARG A 157 -0.58 -33.97 5.35
C ARG A 157 -1.81 -33.19 5.82
N PRO A 158 -3.01 -33.82 5.83
CA PRO A 158 -4.27 -33.12 6.01
C PRO A 158 -4.41 -32.43 7.37
N VAL A 159 -3.93 -33.06 8.45
CA VAL A 159 -4.01 -32.49 9.80
C VAL A 159 -3.18 -31.22 9.92
N VAL A 160 -1.93 -31.25 9.44
CA VAL A 160 -1.03 -30.08 9.47
C VAL A 160 -1.55 -29.00 8.54
N GLY A 161 -2.05 -29.37 7.35
CA GLY A 161 -2.67 -28.44 6.42
C GLY A 161 -3.92 -27.75 6.98
N ALA A 162 -4.77 -28.48 7.70
CA ALA A 162 -5.93 -27.91 8.38
C ALA A 162 -5.51 -26.92 9.48
N LEU A 163 -4.52 -27.27 10.31
CA LEU A 163 -3.98 -26.35 11.32
C LEU A 163 -3.37 -25.09 10.67
N ALA A 164 -2.65 -25.25 9.56
CA ALA A 164 -2.09 -24.14 8.81
C ALA A 164 -3.18 -23.23 8.22
N LEU A 165 -4.32 -23.75 7.78
CA LEU A 165 -5.47 -22.93 7.36
C LEU A 165 -6.08 -22.16 8.53
N VAL A 166 -6.32 -22.84 9.66
CA VAL A 166 -6.95 -22.25 10.86
C VAL A 166 -6.14 -21.08 11.40
N VAL A 167 -4.81 -21.15 11.34
CA VAL A 167 -3.93 -20.06 11.79
C VAL A 167 -3.59 -19.09 10.67
N GLY A 168 -3.28 -19.61 9.48
CA GLY A 168 -2.79 -18.84 8.33
C GLY A 168 -3.82 -17.87 7.77
N ILE A 169 -5.09 -18.27 7.63
CA ILE A 169 -6.13 -17.40 7.09
C ILE A 169 -6.39 -16.19 8.00
N PRO A 170 -6.56 -16.33 9.34
CA PRO A 170 -6.69 -15.17 10.22
C PRO A 170 -5.48 -14.23 10.19
N VAL A 171 -4.26 -14.78 10.16
CA VAL A 171 -3.03 -13.96 10.06
C VAL A 171 -3.00 -13.20 8.73
N ALA A 172 -3.29 -13.87 7.61
CA ALA A 172 -3.37 -13.24 6.30
C ALA A 172 -4.44 -12.14 6.27
N ALA A 173 -5.63 -12.40 6.81
CA ALA A 173 -6.73 -11.42 6.88
C ALA A 173 -6.34 -10.19 7.71
N LEU A 174 -5.67 -10.38 8.86
CA LEU A 174 -5.17 -9.29 9.69
C LEU A 174 -4.13 -8.45 8.96
N MET A 175 -3.16 -9.09 8.30
CA MET A 175 -2.12 -8.41 7.54
C MET A 175 -2.69 -7.66 6.33
N VAL A 176 -3.59 -8.29 5.56
CA VAL A 176 -4.28 -7.63 4.44
C VAL A 176 -5.06 -6.42 4.93
N ARG A 177 -5.78 -6.52 6.05
CA ARG A 177 -6.53 -5.39 6.63
C ARG A 177 -5.59 -4.24 7.01
N ALA A 178 -4.45 -4.54 7.64
CA ALA A 178 -3.46 -3.53 8.01
C ALA A 178 -2.84 -2.85 6.78
N LEU A 179 -2.44 -3.63 5.77
CA LEU A 179 -1.88 -3.13 4.51
C LEU A 179 -2.92 -2.34 3.68
N HIS A 180 -4.18 -2.76 3.73
CA HIS A 180 -5.27 -2.04 3.08
C HIS A 180 -5.54 -0.68 3.72
N GLY A 181 -5.42 -0.60 5.06
CA GLY A 181 -5.45 0.67 5.78
C GLY A 181 -4.44 1.67 5.23
N LEU A 182 -3.20 1.24 4.97
CA LEU A 182 -2.16 2.08 4.35
C LEU A 182 -2.51 2.55 2.93
N SER A 183 -3.20 1.71 2.16
CA SER A 183 -3.63 2.04 0.79
C SER A 183 -4.82 3.01 0.75
N ARG A 184 -5.46 3.27 1.90
CA ARG A 184 -6.61 4.17 2.06
C ARG A 184 -6.27 5.48 2.76
N ARG A 185 -4.98 5.78 2.93
CA ARG A 185 -4.51 7.05 3.51
C ARG A 185 -4.35 8.09 2.41
N TRP A 186 -5.17 9.12 2.41
CA TRP A 186 -5.06 10.21 1.44
C TRP A 186 -5.63 11.52 1.99
N VAL A 187 -5.16 12.61 1.39
CA VAL A 187 -5.77 13.92 1.47
C VAL A 187 -6.62 14.11 0.22
N VAL A 188 -7.84 14.60 0.40
CA VAL A 188 -8.77 14.87 -0.69
C VAL A 188 -9.00 16.36 -0.77
N LEU A 189 -8.68 16.96 -1.91
CA LEU A 189 -9.07 18.33 -2.22
C LEU A 189 -10.45 18.31 -2.85
N VAL A 190 -11.40 18.99 -2.22
CA VAL A 190 -12.80 19.13 -2.64
C VAL A 190 -13.14 20.61 -2.83
N PRO A 191 -14.24 20.97 -3.51
CA PRO A 191 -14.62 22.38 -3.67
C PRO A 191 -14.81 23.13 -2.34
N ALA A 192 -15.25 22.43 -1.29
CA ALA A 192 -15.48 22.99 0.04
C ALA A 192 -14.20 23.18 0.88
N GLY A 193 -13.08 22.55 0.52
CA GLY A 193 -11.86 22.56 1.32
C GLY A 193 -11.02 21.28 1.16
N LEU A 194 -10.54 20.76 2.28
CA LEU A 194 -9.59 19.66 2.33
C LEU A 194 -10.07 18.59 3.32
N VAL A 195 -10.15 17.33 2.88
CA VAL A 195 -10.48 16.19 3.75
C VAL A 195 -9.24 15.38 4.02
N VAL A 196 -8.97 15.04 5.28
CA VAL A 196 -7.94 14.07 5.64
C VAL A 196 -8.60 12.74 5.93
N VAL A 197 -8.22 11.72 5.16
CA VAL A 197 -8.63 10.33 5.37
C VAL A 197 -7.39 9.56 5.78
N ASP A 198 -7.31 9.20 7.07
CA ASP A 198 -6.21 8.41 7.59
C ASP A 198 -6.72 7.40 8.64
N PRO A 199 -7.08 6.18 8.23
CA PRO A 199 -7.59 5.16 9.15
C PRO A 199 -6.61 4.73 10.25
N LEU A 200 -5.35 5.18 10.22
CA LEU A 200 -4.36 4.90 11.26
C LEU A 200 -4.36 5.95 12.38
N THR A 201 -4.84 7.15 12.10
CA THR A 201 -4.74 8.29 13.02
C THR A 201 -6.09 8.98 13.27
N LEU A 202 -7.07 8.77 12.39
CA LEU A 202 -8.42 9.30 12.47
C LEU A 202 -9.43 8.14 12.37
N PRO A 203 -10.45 8.07 13.23
CA PRO A 203 -11.52 7.09 13.12
C PRO A 203 -12.39 7.36 11.90
N ASP A 204 -12.63 8.64 11.60
CA ASP A 204 -13.48 9.11 10.50
C ASP A 204 -12.74 10.17 9.66
N PRO A 205 -13.07 10.29 8.35
CA PRO A 205 -12.62 11.40 7.53
C PRO A 205 -12.96 12.76 8.14
N VAL A 206 -11.99 13.67 8.22
CA VAL A 206 -12.20 15.03 8.77
C VAL A 206 -12.12 16.05 7.64
N LEU A 207 -13.21 16.81 7.44
CA LEU A 207 -13.29 17.93 6.50
C LEU A 207 -12.85 19.24 7.17
N PHE A 208 -11.81 19.85 6.64
CA PHE A 208 -11.40 21.20 6.95
C PHE A 208 -11.97 22.14 5.87
N LEU A 209 -12.97 22.93 6.26
CA LEU A 209 -13.61 23.91 5.37
C LEU A 209 -12.62 25.00 4.98
N ARG A 210 -12.63 25.40 3.71
CA ARG A 210 -11.71 26.40 3.15
C ARG A 210 -11.68 27.70 3.95
N GLU A 211 -12.83 28.16 4.43
CA GLU A 211 -12.96 29.37 5.24
C GLU A 211 -12.24 29.31 6.60
N HIS A 212 -12.02 28.09 7.12
CA HIS A 212 -11.27 27.87 8.36
C HIS A 212 -9.79 27.59 8.11
N ILE A 213 -9.37 27.38 6.87
CA ILE A 213 -7.96 27.16 6.55
C ILE A 213 -7.27 28.52 6.45
N ALA A 214 -6.44 28.83 7.44
CA ALA A 214 -5.62 30.04 7.44
C ALA A 214 -4.43 29.92 6.50
N SER A 215 -3.77 28.76 6.46
CA SER A 215 -2.72 28.47 5.46
C SER A 215 -2.47 26.98 5.28
N LEU A 216 -2.01 26.61 4.10
CA LEU A 216 -1.46 25.30 3.78
C LEU A 216 -0.07 25.49 3.16
N ARG A 217 0.98 25.03 3.84
CA ARG A 217 2.38 25.24 3.41
C ARG A 217 3.21 23.97 3.50
N ALA A 218 4.31 23.95 2.76
CA ALA A 218 5.38 23.00 3.02
C ALA A 218 5.93 23.24 4.44
N ALA A 219 6.09 22.16 5.20
CA ALA A 219 6.65 22.18 6.54
C ALA A 219 8.03 21.53 6.51
N ASP A 220 8.98 22.12 7.24
CA ASP A 220 10.27 21.49 7.44
C ASP A 220 10.07 20.21 8.29
N PRO A 221 10.48 19.03 7.80
CA PRO A 221 10.34 17.80 8.56
C PRO A 221 11.06 17.80 9.92
N SER A 222 12.12 18.60 10.05
CA SER A 222 12.93 18.74 11.26
C SER A 222 12.35 19.70 12.30
N GLU A 223 11.34 20.49 11.92
CA GLU A 223 10.68 21.44 12.80
C GLU A 223 9.98 20.69 13.94
N ARG A 224 10.35 21.03 15.19
CA ARG A 224 9.76 20.40 16.38
C ARG A 224 8.27 20.69 16.42
N VAL A 225 7.50 19.64 16.70
CA VAL A 225 6.06 19.76 16.89
C VAL A 225 5.81 20.29 18.30
N HIS A 226 5.28 21.50 18.41
CA HIS A 226 4.93 22.11 19.69
C HIS A 226 3.72 21.42 20.33
N ALA A 227 3.56 21.59 21.65
CA ALA A 227 2.38 21.11 22.36
C ALA A 227 1.12 21.77 21.77
N GLY A 228 0.12 20.97 21.43
CA GLY A 228 -1.13 21.41 20.80
C GLY A 228 -1.22 21.16 19.29
N VAL A 229 -0.12 20.82 18.61
CA VAL A 229 -0.15 20.44 17.19
C VAL A 229 -0.46 18.95 17.04
N VAL A 230 -1.37 18.62 16.13
CA VAL A 230 -1.69 17.22 15.81
C VAL A 230 -0.79 16.76 14.66
N ASP A 231 0.08 15.78 14.91
CA ASP A 231 1.02 15.24 13.93
C ASP A 231 0.56 13.87 13.38
N LEU A 232 0.07 13.89 12.13
CA LEU A 232 -0.34 12.71 11.36
C LEU A 232 0.76 12.19 10.42
N ARG A 233 1.97 12.76 10.46
CA ARG A 233 3.08 12.36 9.57
C ARG A 233 3.58 10.95 9.87
N LEU A 234 3.33 10.44 11.08
CA LEU A 234 3.77 9.11 11.53
C LEU A 234 5.28 8.86 11.26
N GLY A 235 6.10 9.90 11.48
CA GLY A 235 7.55 9.84 11.27
C GLY A 235 8.01 10.00 9.81
N ALA A 236 7.18 10.55 8.91
CA ALA A 236 7.62 10.94 7.58
C ALA A 236 8.59 12.14 7.64
N LEU A 237 9.80 12.00 7.07
CA LEU A 237 10.83 13.05 7.05
C LEU A 237 10.94 13.82 5.73
N ALA A 238 9.94 13.72 4.85
CA ALA A 238 9.92 14.42 3.57
C ALA A 238 8.47 14.70 3.17
N ASP A 239 8.28 15.70 2.30
CA ASP A 239 6.96 16.09 1.79
C ASP A 239 5.94 16.39 2.90
N SER A 240 6.44 16.96 4.00
CA SER A 240 5.60 17.39 5.13
C SER A 240 4.86 18.67 4.76
N LEU A 241 3.60 18.73 5.17
CA LEU A 241 2.70 19.85 4.99
C LEU A 241 2.15 20.26 6.35
N ALA A 242 2.07 21.56 6.59
CA ALA A 242 1.38 22.15 7.72
C ALA A 242 0.10 22.83 7.23
N LEU A 243 -1.02 22.44 7.84
CA LEU A 243 -2.33 23.05 7.67
C LEU A 243 -2.64 23.84 8.93
N THR A 244 -2.60 25.16 8.84
CA THR A 244 -2.97 26.07 9.93
C THR A 244 -4.43 26.48 9.77
N LEU A 245 -5.17 26.46 10.87
CA LEU A 245 -6.58 26.76 10.96
C LEU A 245 -6.77 28.11 11.66
N GLY A 246 -7.73 28.91 11.19
CA GLY A 246 -8.04 30.22 11.77
C GLY A 246 -8.71 30.15 13.15
N ARG A 247 -9.20 28.96 13.53
CA ARG A 247 -9.81 28.68 14.83
C ARG A 247 -9.48 27.25 15.25
N GLU A 248 -9.56 27.00 16.55
CA GLU A 248 -9.49 25.65 17.09
C GLU A 248 -10.58 24.77 16.47
N THR A 249 -10.16 23.60 15.97
CA THR A 249 -11.07 22.61 15.39
C THR A 249 -10.95 21.34 16.21
N GLU A 250 -12.09 20.86 16.71
CA GLU A 250 -12.19 19.61 17.43
C GLU A 250 -12.53 18.47 16.46
N PHE A 251 -11.81 17.37 16.58
CA PHE A 251 -12.11 16.12 15.89
C PHE A 251 -11.63 14.93 16.70
N LEU A 252 -12.08 13.74 16.35
CA LEU A 252 -11.63 12.52 17.00
C LEU A 252 -10.30 12.06 16.39
N ALA A 253 -9.32 11.77 17.24
CA ALA A 253 -8.05 11.20 16.84
C ALA A 253 -7.81 9.85 17.54
N THR A 254 -7.12 8.95 16.84
CA THR A 254 -6.68 7.67 17.39
C THR A 254 -5.30 7.87 18.01
N ARG A 255 -5.20 7.78 19.34
CA ARG A 255 -3.91 7.91 20.05
C ARG A 255 -3.26 6.55 20.24
N ARG A 256 -1.97 6.47 19.91
CA ARG A 256 -1.17 5.25 20.12
C ARG A 256 -1.18 4.87 21.62
N GLY A 257 -1.59 3.64 21.92
CA GLY A 257 -1.63 3.09 23.29
C GLY A 257 -2.94 3.34 24.05
N VAL A 258 -3.89 4.11 23.51
CA VAL A 258 -5.22 4.27 24.08
C VAL A 258 -6.21 3.41 23.29
N ARG A 259 -7.02 2.60 23.97
CA ARG A 259 -8.16 1.93 23.34
C ARG A 259 -9.27 2.96 23.13
N GLY A 260 -9.51 3.34 21.89
CA GLY A 260 -10.59 4.27 21.52
C GLY A 260 -10.10 5.58 20.93
N SER A 261 -11.04 6.36 20.43
CA SER A 261 -10.80 7.70 19.89
C SER A 261 -10.87 8.73 21.00
N VAL A 262 -9.96 9.71 20.94
CA VAL A 262 -9.86 10.80 21.92
C VAL A 262 -10.15 12.11 21.18
N PRO A 263 -10.95 13.03 21.75
CA PRO A 263 -11.09 14.36 21.18
C PRO A 263 -9.73 15.05 21.12
N ALA A 264 -9.43 15.62 19.97
CA ALA A 264 -8.23 16.40 19.69
C ALA A 264 -8.67 17.76 19.19
N THR A 265 -8.16 18.81 19.84
CA THR A 265 -8.39 20.19 19.44
C THR A 265 -7.07 20.78 19.00
N THR A 266 -7.03 21.38 17.82
CA THR A 266 -5.82 21.99 17.28
C THR A 266 -6.10 23.15 16.35
N THR A 267 -5.15 24.08 16.27
CA THR A 267 -5.04 25.13 15.25
C THR A 267 -4.04 24.77 14.15
N GLU A 268 -3.27 23.69 14.31
CA GLU A 268 -2.30 23.22 13.30
C GLU A 268 -2.30 21.69 13.18
N LEU A 269 -2.35 21.21 11.93
CA LEU A 269 -2.25 19.81 11.58
C LEU A 269 -1.03 19.59 10.69
N ARG A 270 -0.23 18.56 11.00
CA ARG A 270 0.89 18.13 10.15
C ARG A 270 0.61 16.79 9.50
N PHE A 271 0.82 16.68 8.20
CA PHE A 271 0.71 15.42 7.47
C PHE A 271 1.75 15.38 6.35
N ALA A 272 2.00 14.20 5.78
CA ALA A 272 2.96 14.05 4.69
C ALA A 272 2.28 13.39 3.49
N ALA A 273 2.26 14.08 2.37
CA ALA A 273 1.57 13.63 1.16
C ALA A 273 2.55 13.27 0.05
N VAL A 274 2.18 12.30 -0.77
CA VAL A 274 2.86 12.03 -2.04
C VAL A 274 2.60 13.21 -2.99
N ARG A 275 3.66 13.71 -3.63
CA ARG A 275 3.59 14.88 -4.54
C ARG A 275 3.02 16.13 -3.84
N SER A 276 3.60 16.46 -2.69
CA SER A 276 3.28 17.66 -1.90
C SER A 276 3.22 18.94 -2.74
N GLY A 277 4.14 19.13 -3.69
CA GLY A 277 4.13 20.27 -4.61
C GLY A 277 2.90 20.33 -5.53
N GLU A 278 2.49 19.19 -6.11
CA GLU A 278 1.24 19.13 -6.91
C GLU A 278 0.00 19.37 -6.03
N LEU A 279 0.01 18.88 -4.79
CA LEU A 279 -1.06 19.13 -3.83
C LEU A 279 -1.19 20.62 -3.51
N LEU A 280 -0.08 21.31 -3.23
CA LEU A 280 -0.07 22.75 -2.98
C LEU A 280 -0.54 23.56 -4.20
N ALA A 281 -0.09 23.19 -5.40
CA ALA A 281 -0.55 23.84 -6.63
C ALA A 281 -2.06 23.66 -6.85
N GLU A 282 -2.58 22.45 -6.65
CA GLU A 282 -4.02 22.17 -6.73
C GLU A 282 -4.82 22.90 -5.64
N ALA A 283 -4.28 22.99 -4.43
CA ALA A 283 -4.89 23.72 -3.32
C ALA A 283 -5.00 25.23 -3.63
N ALA A 284 -3.94 25.82 -4.19
CA ALA A 284 -3.93 27.21 -4.62
C ALA A 284 -4.98 27.49 -5.72
N GLN A 285 -5.09 26.60 -6.72
CA GLN A 285 -6.14 26.69 -7.76
C GLN A 285 -7.56 26.67 -7.18
N ARG A 286 -7.75 25.96 -6.06
CA ARG A 286 -9.03 25.86 -5.33
C ARG A 286 -9.25 26.98 -4.31
N ARG A 287 -8.39 28.00 -4.31
CA ARG A 287 -8.41 29.16 -3.41
C ARG A 287 -8.18 28.80 -1.94
N ILE A 288 -7.50 27.69 -1.66
CA ILE A 288 -6.96 27.43 -0.33
C ILE A 288 -5.72 28.32 -0.17
N PRO A 289 -5.56 29.06 0.96
CA PRO A 289 -4.43 29.94 1.13
C PRO A 289 -3.11 29.16 1.17
N VAL A 290 -2.27 29.32 0.16
CA VAL A 290 -0.93 28.75 0.08
C VAL A 290 0.05 29.94 0.05
N PRO A 291 0.88 30.12 1.08
CA PRO A 291 1.89 31.18 1.07
C PRO A 291 2.81 31.01 -0.14
N THR A 292 2.99 32.06 -0.93
CA THR A 292 4.05 32.11 -1.94
C THR A 292 5.38 32.07 -1.21
N ALA A 293 6.22 31.09 -1.54
CA ALA A 293 7.57 30.96 -1.01
C ALA A 293 8.44 32.17 -1.40
#